data_AF-A0A9E1Q3Q2-F1
#
_entry.id   AF-A0A9E1Q3Q2-F1
#
_cell.length_a   1.000
_cell.length_b   1.000
_cell.length_c   1.000
_cell.angle_alpha   90.00
_cell.angle_beta   90.00
_cell.angle_gamma   90.00
#
_symmetry.space_group_name_H-M   'P 1'
#
loop_
_entity.id
_entity.type
_entity.pdbx_description
1 polymer ?
#
loop_
_entity_poly.entity_id
_entity_poly.type
_entity_poly.pdbx_seq_one_letter_code
_entity_poly.pdbx_strand_id
1 'polypeptide(L)'
;MTKKILSSVLAYAGFAMLLACWLSPSALLAGSVCFLLSASLKFPIREDEGWTCSCGYDLSFVNPSSSKCPECGVNIELEWSSQLGELPRATAKRLHAATIQFIISFVLLGVYFATWLYN
;
A
#
# COMPACT_ATOMS: atom_id res chain seq x y z
N MET A 1 -9.03 5.71 9.60
CA MET A 1 -9.39 4.37 10.15
C MET A 1 -10.07 3.47 9.11
N THR A 2 -10.92 4.03 8.22
CA THR A 2 -11.69 3.32 7.18
C THR A 2 -10.85 2.59 6.11
N LYS A 3 -9.75 3.18 5.62
CA LYS A 3 -8.88 2.56 4.59
C LYS A 3 -8.29 1.19 5.02
N LYS A 4 -7.92 1.06 6.30
CA LYS A 4 -7.34 -0.19 6.85
C LYS A 4 -8.35 -1.34 6.88
N ILE A 5 -9.57 -1.05 7.32
CA ILE A 5 -10.65 -2.05 7.39
C ILE A 5 -11.02 -2.47 5.97
N LEU A 6 -11.18 -1.51 5.06
CA LEU A 6 -11.53 -1.77 3.65
C LEU A 6 -10.48 -2.65 2.95
N SER A 7 -9.20 -2.34 3.12
CA SER A 7 -8.11 -3.14 2.53
C SER A 7 -8.09 -4.58 3.06
N SER A 8 -8.32 -4.78 4.36
CA SER A 8 -8.41 -6.12 4.95
C SER A 8 -9.60 -6.90 4.39
N VAL A 9 -10.78 -6.28 4.32
CA VAL A 9 -11.99 -6.91 3.74
C VAL A 9 -11.75 -7.32 2.29
N LEU A 10 -11.15 -6.46 1.46
CA LEU A 10 -10.81 -6.76 0.07
C LEU A 10 -9.80 -7.91 -0.06
N ALA A 11 -8.82 -8.00 0.84
CA ALA A 11 -7.86 -9.10 0.86
C ALA A 11 -8.53 -10.44 1.21
N TYR A 12 -9.45 -10.46 2.19
CA TYR A 12 -10.22 -11.66 2.53
C TYR A 12 -11.17 -12.07 1.40
N ALA A 13 -11.82 -11.11 0.73
CA ALA A 13 -12.65 -11.38 -0.43
C ALA A 13 -11.84 -12.00 -1.58
N GLY A 14 -10.65 -11.46 -1.87
CA GLY A 14 -9.74 -12.03 -2.86
C GLY A 14 -9.32 -13.47 -2.52
N PHE A 15 -9.04 -13.75 -1.24
CA PHE A 15 -8.69 -15.10 -0.79
C PHE A 15 -9.87 -16.08 -0.89
N ALA A 16 -11.08 -15.65 -0.54
CA ALA A 16 -12.30 -16.46 -0.72
C ALA A 16 -12.54 -16.78 -2.20
N MET A 17 -12.30 -15.82 -3.10
CA MET A 17 -12.41 -16.03 -4.54
C MET A 17 -11.32 -16.98 -5.09
N LEU A 18 -10.11 -16.97 -4.52
CA LEU A 18 -9.07 -17.96 -4.84
C LEU A 18 -9.48 -19.38 -4.45
N LEU A 19 -10.11 -19.55 -3.29
CA LEU A 19 -10.64 -20.87 -2.91
C LEU A 19 -11.77 -21.31 -3.84
N ALA A 20 -12.56 -20.36 -4.36
CA ALA A 20 -13.58 -20.59 -5.38
C ALA A 20 -13.03 -20.71 -6.81
N CYS A 21 -11.71 -20.70 -7.02
CA CYS A 21 -11.07 -20.80 -8.33
C CYS A 21 -11.49 -22.04 -9.13
N TRP A 22 -11.91 -23.10 -8.44
CA TRP A 22 -12.41 -24.33 -9.05
C TRP A 22 -13.81 -24.18 -9.68
N LEU A 23 -14.56 -23.12 -9.36
CA LEU A 23 -15.92 -22.93 -9.87
C LEU A 23 -15.96 -22.23 -11.24
N SER A 24 -15.04 -21.31 -11.52
CA SER A 24 -15.08 -20.56 -12.79
C SER A 24 -13.81 -19.75 -13.08
N PRO A 25 -13.40 -19.61 -14.36
CA PRO A 25 -12.31 -18.71 -14.75
C PRO A 25 -12.57 -17.24 -14.41
N SER A 26 -13.83 -16.81 -14.34
CA SER A 26 -14.20 -15.45 -13.92
C SER A 26 -13.87 -15.17 -12.45
N ALA A 27 -13.84 -16.17 -11.58
CA ALA A 27 -13.41 -16.02 -10.19
C ALA A 27 -11.91 -15.68 -10.08
N LEU A 28 -11.06 -16.19 -10.98
CA LEU A 28 -9.64 -15.82 -11.06
C LEU A 28 -9.47 -14.33 -11.38
N LEU A 29 -10.21 -13.84 -12.36
CA LEU A 29 -10.18 -12.43 -12.75
C LEU A 29 -10.65 -11.54 -11.59
N ALA A 30 -11.81 -11.85 -10.99
CA ALA A 30 -12.35 -11.09 -9.87
C ALA A 30 -11.41 -11.10 -8.65
N GLY A 31 -10.80 -12.24 -8.34
CA GLY A 31 -9.79 -12.37 -7.28
C GLY A 31 -8.57 -11.49 -7.55
N SER A 32 -8.02 -11.52 -8.77
CA SER A 32 -6.85 -10.70 -9.14
C SER A 32 -7.11 -9.19 -8.98
N VAL A 33 -8.29 -8.72 -9.39
CA VAL A 33 -8.70 -7.32 -9.25
C VAL A 33 -8.86 -6.95 -7.77
N CYS A 34 -9.46 -7.82 -6.95
CA CYS A 34 -9.57 -7.59 -5.51
C CYS A 34 -8.20 -7.47 -4.83
N PHE A 35 -7.24 -8.33 -5.21
CA PHE A 35 -5.88 -8.25 -4.67
C PHE A 35 -5.18 -6.95 -5.08
N LEU A 36 -5.29 -6.54 -6.35
CA LEU A 36 -4.75 -5.26 -6.85
C LEU A 36 -5.33 -4.08 -6.07
N LEU A 37 -6.65 -4.00 -5.95
CA LEU A 37 -7.31 -2.93 -5.19
C LEU A 37 -6.87 -2.92 -3.73
N SER A 38 -6.75 -4.09 -3.10
CA SER A 38 -6.27 -4.17 -1.71
C SER A 38 -4.82 -3.69 -1.57
N ALA A 39 -3.97 -3.98 -2.56
CA ALA A 39 -2.57 -3.60 -2.58
C ALA A 39 -2.40 -2.09 -2.83
N SER A 40 -3.18 -1.52 -3.76
CA SER A 40 -3.25 -0.07 -4.00
C SER A 40 -3.67 0.70 -2.75
N LEU A 41 -4.59 0.15 -1.95
CA LEU A 41 -5.01 0.76 -0.68
C LEU A 41 -3.98 0.62 0.45
N LYS A 42 -3.07 -0.36 0.37
CA LYS A 42 -1.95 -0.50 1.31
C LYS A 42 -0.75 0.35 0.92
N PHE A 43 -0.71 0.83 -0.32
CA PHE A 43 0.30 1.77 -0.73
C PHE A 43 0.11 3.07 0.08
N PRO A 44 1.13 3.47 0.84
CA PRO A 44 1.10 4.72 1.57
C PRO A 44 1.26 5.83 0.54
N ILE A 45 0.17 6.57 0.32
CA ILE A 45 0.19 7.77 -0.51
C ILE A 45 0.83 8.87 0.34
N ARG A 46 1.79 9.57 -0.27
CA ARG A 46 2.58 10.67 0.33
C ARG A 46 1.74 11.81 0.96
N GLU A 47 0.44 11.83 0.67
CA GLU A 47 -0.53 12.83 1.14
C GLU A 47 -0.96 12.64 2.60
N ASP A 48 -0.83 11.44 3.19
CA ASP A 48 -1.18 11.23 4.61
C ASP A 48 -0.03 11.64 5.57
N GLU A 49 1.09 12.18 5.05
CA GLU A 49 2.14 12.79 5.89
C GLU A 49 1.60 14.08 6.50
N GLY A 50 1.69 14.21 7.83
CA GLY A 50 1.40 15.47 8.51
C GLY A 50 2.46 16.51 8.12
N TRP A 51 2.23 17.21 7.00
CA TRP A 51 3.06 18.35 6.56
C TRP A 51 2.92 19.55 7.51
N THR A 52 2.18 19.42 8.60
CA THR A 52 2.06 20.44 9.63
C THR A 52 2.77 19.97 10.90
N CYS A 53 3.73 20.76 11.38
CA CYS A 53 4.34 20.55 12.67
C CYS A 53 3.31 20.74 13.80
N SER A 54 3.61 20.25 15.02
CA SER A 54 2.74 20.43 16.20
C SER A 54 2.52 21.90 16.57
N CYS A 55 3.40 22.80 16.15
CA CYS A 55 3.24 24.25 16.28
C CYS A 55 2.34 24.87 15.20
N GLY A 56 1.81 24.09 14.26
CA GLY A 56 0.99 24.56 13.14
C GLY A 56 1.77 25.06 11.92
N TYR A 57 3.11 25.00 11.96
CA TYR A 57 3.95 25.39 10.83
C TYR A 57 3.87 24.37 9.68
N ASP A 58 3.72 24.87 8.46
CA ASP A 58 3.71 24.06 7.24
C ASP A 58 5.14 23.68 6.81
N LEU A 59 5.46 22.40 6.98
CA LEU A 59 6.73 21.76 6.66
C LEU A 59 6.97 21.61 5.16
N SER A 60 5.99 21.89 4.30
CA SER A 60 6.17 21.87 2.83
C SER A 60 7.20 22.91 2.34
N PHE A 61 7.41 23.98 3.11
CA PHE A 61 8.36 25.05 2.81
C PHE A 61 9.74 24.84 3.48
N VAL A 62 9.89 23.79 4.29
CA VAL A 62 11.13 23.52 4.99
C VAL A 62 12.17 22.95 4.03
N ASN A 63 13.43 23.36 4.19
CA ASN A 63 14.52 22.78 3.42
C ASN A 63 14.60 21.27 3.73
N PRO A 64 14.59 20.37 2.73
CA PRO A 64 14.63 18.92 2.94
C PRO A 64 15.87 18.43 3.71
N SER A 65 16.92 19.23 3.83
CA SER A 65 18.09 18.91 4.66
C SER A 65 17.93 19.28 6.14
N SER A 66 16.86 19.97 6.54
CA SER A 66 16.60 20.38 7.92
C SER A 66 15.85 19.29 8.68
N SER A 67 16.42 18.80 9.78
CA SER A 67 15.76 17.85 10.68
C SER A 67 14.86 18.51 11.73
N LYS A 68 14.83 19.85 11.79
CA LYS A 68 14.12 20.62 12.80
C LYS A 68 13.14 21.61 12.17
N CYS A 69 12.01 21.81 12.83
CA CYS A 69 11.07 22.86 12.49
C CYS A 69 11.70 24.24 12.77
N PRO A 70 11.63 25.19 11.83
CA PRO A 70 12.23 26.52 11.99
C PRO A 70 11.54 27.37 13.06
N GLU A 71 10.26 27.12 13.34
CA GLU A 71 9.48 27.88 14.35
C GLU A 71 9.70 27.36 15.78
N CYS A 72 9.48 26.06 16.00
CA CYS A 72 9.47 25.48 17.35
C CYS A 72 10.72 24.67 17.69
N GLY A 73 11.61 24.43 16.74
CA GLY A 73 12.84 23.64 16.92
C GLY A 73 12.61 22.15 17.17
N VAL A 74 11.36 21.68 17.14
CA VAL A 74 11.00 20.25 17.30
C VAL A 74 11.51 19.45 16.11
N ASN A 75 11.94 18.21 16.36
CA ASN A 75 12.39 17.31 15.31
C ASN A 75 11.24 16.94 14.38
N ILE A 76 11.52 17.00 13.08
CA ILE A 76 10.58 16.64 12.03
C ILE A 76 10.67 15.12 11.82
N GLU A 77 9.64 14.40 12.26
CA GLU A 77 9.49 12.97 12.00
C GLU A 77 8.53 12.77 10.82
N LEU A 78 9.08 12.71 9.61
CA LEU A 78 8.32 12.33 8.42
C LEU A 78 8.38 10.82 8.26
N GLU A 79 7.23 10.15 8.23
CA GLU A 79 7.14 8.68 8.15
C GLU A 79 7.71 8.14 6.81
N TRP A 80 7.75 8.97 5.77
CA TRP A 80 8.03 8.57 4.39
C TRP A 80 9.04 9.45 3.63
N SER A 81 9.25 10.71 4.02
CA SER A 81 10.36 11.48 3.44
C SER A 81 11.67 10.75 3.74
N SER A 82 12.48 10.57 2.72
CA SER A 82 13.78 9.89 2.76
C SER A 82 14.75 10.57 3.74
N GLN A 83 14.58 10.34 5.04
CA GLN A 83 15.76 10.22 5.86
C GLN A 83 16.55 9.06 5.24
N LEU A 84 17.81 9.30 4.90
CA LEU A 84 18.78 8.32 4.42
C LEU A 84 19.13 7.31 5.53
N GLY A 85 18.10 6.73 6.14
CA GLY A 85 18.13 5.84 7.29
C GLY A 85 17.06 4.74 7.13
N GLU A 86 17.20 3.69 7.93
CA GLU A 86 16.32 2.51 7.88
C GLU A 86 14.85 2.90 7.99
N LEU A 87 14.03 2.45 7.03
CA LEU A 87 12.57 2.57 7.09
C LEU A 87 12.05 2.00 8.43
N PRO A 88 11.07 2.65 9.08
CA PRO A 88 10.46 2.09 10.28
C PRO A 88 9.96 0.67 9.99
N ARG A 89 10.26 -0.30 10.87
CA ARG A 89 9.95 -1.73 10.65
C ARG A 89 8.48 -1.97 10.28
N ALA A 90 7.56 -1.18 10.84
CA ALA A 90 6.13 -1.26 10.54
C ALA A 90 5.81 -0.85 9.09
N THR A 91 6.49 0.18 8.60
CA THR A 91 6.35 0.76 7.26
C THR A 91 6.94 -0.19 6.21
N ALA A 92 8.14 -0.71 6.47
CA ALA A 92 8.77 -1.73 5.62
C ALA A 92 7.88 -2.99 5.50
N LYS A 93 7.28 -3.45 6.61
CA LYS A 93 6.38 -4.60 6.60
C LYS A 93 5.12 -4.36 5.75
N ARG A 94 4.53 -3.16 5.81
CA ARG A 94 3.37 -2.79 4.98
C ARG A 94 3.74 -2.74 3.49
N LEU A 95 4.90 -2.17 3.18
CA LEU A 95 5.42 -2.11 1.81
C LEU A 95 5.66 -3.52 1.27
N HIS A 96 6.39 -4.38 2.00
CA HIS A 96 6.60 -5.77 1.60
C HIS A 96 5.29 -6.54 1.40
N ALA A 97 4.32 -6.37 2.30
CA ALA A 97 3.02 -7.01 2.17
C ALA A 97 2.27 -6.54 0.89
N ALA A 98 2.31 -5.25 0.57
CA ALA A 98 1.72 -4.72 -0.66
C ALA A 98 2.45 -5.27 -1.91
N THR A 99 3.78 -5.32 -1.90
CA THR A 99 4.58 -5.88 -3.00
C THR A 99 4.25 -7.36 -3.24
N ILE A 100 4.15 -8.17 -2.18
CA ILE A 100 3.77 -9.58 -2.30
C ILE A 100 2.37 -9.71 -2.91
N GLN A 101 1.41 -8.89 -2.48
CA GLN A 101 0.07 -8.91 -3.06
C GLN A 101 0.03 -8.50 -4.54
N PHE A 102 0.86 -7.53 -4.96
CA PHE A 102 1.01 -7.19 -6.37
C PHE A 102 1.50 -8.39 -7.18
N ILE A 103 2.57 -9.06 -6.70
CA ILE A 103 3.12 -10.25 -7.37
C ILE A 103 2.06 -11.34 -7.51
N ILE A 104 1.34 -11.66 -6.42
CA ILE A 104 0.26 -12.64 -6.45
C ILE A 104 -0.80 -12.25 -7.50
N SER A 105 -1.19 -10.98 -7.55
CA SER A 105 -2.18 -10.51 -8.52
C SER A 105 -1.73 -10.72 -9.97
N PHE A 106 -0.47 -10.39 -10.29
CA PHE A 106 0.07 -10.59 -11.63
C PHE A 106 0.18 -12.07 -12.01
N VAL A 107 0.57 -12.93 -11.06
CA VAL A 107 0.60 -14.38 -11.29
C VAL A 107 -0.79 -14.90 -11.61
N LEU A 108 -1.82 -14.51 -10.85
CA LEU A 108 -3.20 -14.93 -11.10
C LEU A 108 -3.73 -14.45 -12.44
N LEU A 109 -3.41 -13.21 -12.81
CA LEU A 109 -3.77 -12.64 -14.10
C LEU A 109 -3.09 -13.41 -15.24
N GLY A 110 -1.80 -13.75 -15.09
CA GLY A 110 -1.06 -14.56 -16.04
C GLY A 110 -1.63 -15.96 -16.21
N VAL A 111 -2.03 -16.61 -15.12
CA VAL A 111 -2.71 -17.92 -15.15
C VAL A 111 -4.05 -17.80 -15.90
N TYR A 112 -4.86 -16.78 -15.59
CA TYR A 112 -6.11 -16.52 -16.30
C TYR A 112 -5.89 -16.36 -17.81
N PHE A 113 -4.91 -15.56 -18.23
CA PHE A 113 -4.57 -15.38 -19.65
C PHE A 113 -4.11 -16.68 -20.31
N ALA A 114 -3.29 -17.47 -19.63
CA ALA A 114 -2.88 -18.77 -20.14
C ALA A 114 -4.09 -19.68 -20.35
N THR A 115 -4.95 -19.83 -19.34
CA THR A 115 -6.17 -20.66 -19.44
C THR A 115 -7.11 -20.18 -20.55
N TRP A 116 -7.21 -18.87 -20.78
CA TRP A 116 -8.00 -18.29 -21.87
C TRP A 116 -7.40 -18.57 -23.25
N LEU A 117 -6.08 -18.56 -23.40
CA LEU A 117 -5.41 -18.86 -24.68
C LEU A 117 -5.49 -20.34 -25.08
N TYR A 118 -5.58 -21.24 -24.10
CA TYR A 118 -5.62 -22.69 -24.33
C TYR A 118 -7.03 -23.28 -24.47
N ASN A 119 -8.08 -22.48 -24.23
CA ASN A 119 -9.48 -22.85 -24.48
C ASN A 119 -10.00 -22.17 -25.74
#